data_AF-A0A926FKK1-F1
#
_entry.id   AF-A0A926FKK1-F1
#
_cell.length_a   1.000
_cell.length_b   1.000
_cell.length_c   1.000
_cell.angle_alpha   90.00
_cell.angle_beta   90.00
_cell.angle_gamma   90.00
#
_symmetry.space_group_name_H-M   'P 1'
#
loop_
_entity.id
_entity.type
_entity.pdbx_description
1 polymer ?
#
loop_
_entity_poly.entity_id
_entity_poly.type
_entity_poly.pdbx_seq_one_letter_code
_entity_poly.pdbx_strand_id
1 'polypeptide(L)'
;AAFYAGLRKIETAHPAHRPQATVFFSTGYVHPPTFVVDVTPFMEKRREAMRAFRSQFHDPESQEPQTILSQKSFLEMIDARARHFGFLIGVEFAEGFVSERPPRIDDIVAPFEGFEPGF
;
A
#
# COMPACT_ATOMS: atom_id res chain seq x y z
N ALA A 1 5.71 -2.37 -17.36
CA ALA A 1 6.19 -1.47 -18.44
C ALA A 1 5.10 -0.46 -18.84
N ALA A 2 4.83 0.56 -18.02
CA ALA A 2 3.72 1.49 -18.26
C ALA A 2 3.95 2.39 -19.50
N PHE A 3 5.20 2.80 -19.75
CA PHE A 3 5.56 3.63 -20.91
C PHE A 3 5.38 2.88 -22.24
N TYR A 4 5.98 1.69 -22.35
CA TYR A 4 5.97 0.90 -23.57
C TYR A 4 4.57 0.41 -23.97
N ALA A 5 3.70 0.11 -22.99
CA ALA A 5 2.34 -0.35 -23.25
C ALA A 5 1.52 0.61 -24.13
N GLY A 6 1.82 1.92 -24.10
CA GLY A 6 1.13 2.94 -24.89
C GLY A 6 1.74 3.20 -26.28
N LEU A 7 2.85 2.55 -26.64
CA LEU A 7 3.54 2.82 -27.91
C LEU A 7 2.93 1.97 -29.04
N ARG A 8 2.18 2.61 -29.92
CA ARG A 8 1.53 1.97 -31.08
C ARG A 8 2.49 1.27 -32.06
N LYS A 9 3.78 1.66 -32.05
CA LYS A 9 4.81 1.06 -32.90
C LYS A 9 5.40 -0.24 -32.34
N ILE A 10 5.12 -0.55 -31.07
CA ILE A 10 5.50 -1.85 -30.50
C ILE A 10 4.34 -2.80 -30.80
N GLU A 11 4.56 -3.70 -31.76
CA GLU A 11 3.56 -4.67 -32.19
C GLU A 11 3.49 -5.83 -31.19
N THR A 12 2.30 -6.08 -30.65
CA THR A 12 2.02 -7.20 -29.73
C THR A 12 0.65 -7.81 -30.05
N ALA A 13 0.28 -8.90 -29.38
CA ALA A 13 -1.06 -9.49 -29.50
C ALA A 13 -2.19 -8.63 -28.90
N HIS A 14 -1.86 -7.52 -28.22
CA HIS A 14 -2.82 -6.66 -27.52
C HIS A 14 -2.78 -5.22 -28.06
N PRO A 15 -3.91 -4.50 -28.02
CA PRO A 15 -3.95 -3.09 -28.39
C PRO A 15 -3.09 -2.25 -27.45
N ALA A 16 -2.49 -1.18 -27.98
CA ALA A 16 -1.73 -0.23 -27.18
C ALA A 16 -2.63 0.40 -26.10
N HIS A 17 -2.16 0.38 -24.87
CA HIS A 17 -2.86 0.92 -23.70
C HIS A 17 -1.92 1.82 -22.91
N ARG A 18 -2.31 3.07 -22.68
CA ARG A 18 -1.56 4.01 -21.84
C ARG A 18 -2.27 4.13 -20.49
N PRO A 19 -1.70 3.57 -19.40
CA PRO A 19 -2.22 3.79 -18.06
C PRO A 19 -2.29 5.29 -17.76
N GLN A 20 -3.35 5.72 -17.10
CA GLN A 20 -3.52 7.12 -16.72
C GLN A 20 -2.52 7.54 -15.63
N ALA A 21 -2.23 6.63 -14.70
CA ALA A 21 -1.29 6.83 -13.61
C ALA A 21 -0.51 5.54 -13.29
N THR A 22 0.70 5.72 -12.77
CA THR A 22 1.48 4.66 -12.11
C THR A 22 1.69 5.10 -10.68
N VAL A 23 1.33 4.24 -9.73
CA VAL A 23 1.47 4.46 -8.30
C VAL A 23 2.19 3.26 -7.70
N PHE A 24 3.04 3.51 -6.72
CA PHE A 24 3.86 2.51 -6.05
C PHE A 24 3.45 2.41 -4.58
N PHE A 25 3.53 1.21 -4.03
CA PHE A 25 3.33 0.95 -2.60
C PHE A 25 4.58 0.29 -2.02
N SER A 26 4.84 0.55 -0.73
CA SER A 26 5.99 -0.04 -0.03
C SER A 26 5.68 -1.45 0.46
N THR A 27 6.60 -2.38 0.18
CA THR A 27 6.58 -3.76 0.71
C THR A 27 7.62 -3.94 1.81
N GLY A 28 8.91 -3.94 1.45
CA GLY A 28 10.05 -4.05 2.36
C GLY A 28 10.54 -2.70 2.86
N TYR A 29 11.06 -1.87 1.96
CA TYR A 29 11.55 -0.53 2.29
C TYR A 29 10.40 0.49 2.30
N VAL A 30 10.35 1.27 3.37
CA VAL A 30 9.40 2.37 3.50
C VAL A 30 9.98 3.60 2.82
N HIS A 31 9.26 4.12 1.84
CA HIS A 31 9.57 5.40 1.22
C HIS A 31 8.64 6.47 1.77
N PRO A 32 9.07 7.75 1.86
CA PRO A 32 8.17 8.84 2.16
C PRO A 32 6.97 8.83 1.21
N PRO A 33 5.73 8.75 1.70
CA PRO A 33 4.57 8.69 0.82
C PRO A 33 4.33 10.04 0.15
N THR A 34 3.93 10.01 -1.13
CA THR A 34 3.39 11.17 -1.85
C THR A 34 1.97 11.49 -1.38
N PHE A 35 1.19 10.45 -1.08
CA PHE A 35 -0.13 10.56 -0.49
C PHE A 35 -0.45 9.33 0.35
N VAL A 36 -1.41 9.47 1.25
CA VAL A 36 -1.81 8.46 2.21
C VAL A 36 -3.32 8.26 2.10
N VAL A 37 -3.78 7.02 2.23
CA VAL A 37 -5.19 6.64 2.13
C VAL A 37 -5.62 5.98 3.43
N ASP A 38 -6.72 6.46 4.04
CA ASP A 38 -7.35 5.80 5.18
C ASP A 38 -7.82 4.39 4.77
N VAL A 39 -7.30 3.38 5.45
CA VAL A 39 -7.69 1.97 5.26
C VAL A 39 -8.28 1.36 6.52
N THR A 40 -8.61 2.18 7.52
CA THR A 40 -9.19 1.74 8.81
C THR A 40 -10.37 0.79 8.62
N PRO A 41 -11.37 1.09 7.74
CA PRO A 41 -12.51 0.18 7.53
C PRO A 41 -12.14 -1.16 6.88
N PHE A 42 -10.95 -1.27 6.29
CA PHE A 42 -10.52 -2.42 5.48
C PHE A 42 -9.41 -3.24 6.13
N MET A 43 -8.93 -2.86 7.32
CA MET A 43 -7.77 -3.48 7.93
C MET A 43 -7.98 -4.97 8.23
N GLU A 44 -9.17 -5.38 8.70
CA GLU A 44 -9.47 -6.80 8.90
C GLU A 44 -9.48 -7.59 7.60
N LYS A 45 -10.11 -7.06 6.54
CA LYS A 45 -10.12 -7.69 5.22
C LYS A 45 -8.70 -7.86 4.66
N ARG A 46 -7.82 -6.87 4.90
CA ARG A 46 -6.40 -6.96 4.53
C ARG A 46 -5.71 -8.07 5.29
N ARG A 47 -5.92 -8.17 6.61
CA ARG A 47 -5.35 -9.24 7.44
C ARG A 47 -5.83 -10.63 6.99
N GLU A 48 -7.10 -10.77 6.67
CA GLU A 48 -7.66 -12.01 6.09
C GLU A 48 -7.00 -12.37 4.75
N ALA A 49 -6.85 -11.41 3.85
CA ALA A 49 -6.19 -11.61 2.56
C ALA A 49 -4.73 -12.07 2.73
N MET A 50 -4.00 -11.53 3.70
CA MET A 50 -2.65 -12.01 4.03
C MET A 50 -2.68 -13.45 4.56
N ARG A 51 -3.53 -13.75 5.54
CA ARG A 51 -3.66 -15.10 6.13
C ARG A 51 -4.11 -16.18 5.14
N ALA A 52 -4.72 -15.80 4.02
CA ALA A 52 -5.06 -16.74 2.95
C ALA A 52 -3.83 -17.41 2.31
N PHE A 53 -2.67 -16.74 2.30
CA PHE A 53 -1.41 -17.28 1.80
C PHE A 53 -0.65 -18.03 2.90
N ARG A 54 -1.26 -19.11 3.42
CA ARG A 54 -0.74 -19.86 4.59
C ARG A 54 0.72 -20.27 4.48
N SER A 55 1.17 -20.68 3.31
CA SER A 55 2.57 -21.09 3.09
C SER A 55 3.59 -19.95 3.09
N GLN A 56 3.14 -18.69 3.01
CA GLN A 56 4.01 -17.51 2.95
C GLN A 56 4.15 -16.82 4.30
N PHE A 57 3.14 -16.92 5.17
CA PHE A 57 3.07 -16.20 6.43
C PHE A 57 3.26 -17.12 7.64
N HIS A 58 3.40 -16.54 8.82
CA HIS A 58 3.65 -17.28 10.04
C HIS A 58 2.57 -18.34 10.30
N ASP A 59 2.98 -19.61 10.31
CA ASP A 59 2.19 -20.76 10.74
C ASP A 59 3.03 -21.54 11.78
N PRO A 60 2.58 -21.62 13.05
CA PRO A 60 3.30 -22.35 14.10
C PRO A 60 3.54 -23.84 13.78
N GLU A 61 2.69 -24.44 12.93
CA GLU A 61 2.75 -25.86 12.59
C GLU A 61 3.59 -26.13 11.33
N SER A 62 4.12 -25.08 10.68
CA SER A 62 4.90 -25.22 9.46
C SER A 62 6.26 -25.84 9.71
N GLN A 63 6.64 -26.78 8.84
CA GLN A 63 7.97 -27.41 8.81
C GLN A 63 8.86 -26.86 7.68
N GLU A 64 8.35 -25.89 6.92
CA GLU A 64 9.09 -25.24 5.83
C GLU A 64 10.20 -24.33 6.39
N PRO A 65 11.30 -24.12 5.63
CA PRO A 65 12.33 -23.17 6.01
C PRO A 65 11.75 -21.78 6.29
N GLN A 66 12.15 -21.17 7.40
CA GLN A 66 11.69 -19.84 7.75
C GLN A 66 12.21 -18.80 6.75
N THR A 67 11.30 -17.94 6.28
CA THR A 67 11.60 -16.79 5.44
C THR A 67 11.31 -15.52 6.24
N ILE A 68 11.69 -14.35 5.71
CA ILE A 68 11.32 -13.06 6.32
C ILE A 68 9.79 -12.95 6.44
N LEU A 69 9.04 -13.46 5.46
CA LEU A 69 7.56 -13.37 5.44
C LEU A 69 6.90 -14.27 6.49
N SER A 70 7.51 -15.42 6.81
CA SER A 70 6.98 -16.37 7.79
C SER A 70 7.38 -16.05 9.23
N GLN A 71 8.17 -15.00 9.47
CA GLN A 71 8.41 -14.48 10.80
C GLN A 71 7.16 -13.76 11.33
N LYS A 72 6.85 -13.96 12.63
CA LYS A 72 5.70 -13.31 13.28
C LYS A 72 5.79 -11.78 13.20
N SER A 73 7.01 -11.28 13.35
CA SER A 73 7.36 -9.86 13.27
C SER A 73 6.99 -9.22 11.93
N PHE A 74 6.85 -9.99 10.85
CA PHE A 74 6.50 -9.44 9.54
C PHE A 74 5.09 -8.83 9.52
N LEU A 75 4.11 -9.54 10.09
CA LEU A 75 2.74 -9.03 10.18
C LEU A 75 2.66 -7.86 11.18
N GLU A 76 3.39 -7.95 12.29
CA GLU A 76 3.50 -6.86 13.26
C GLU A 76 4.10 -5.60 12.64
N MET A 77 5.11 -5.74 11.78
CA MET A 77 5.71 -4.64 11.02
C MET A 77 4.71 -4.01 10.04
N ILE A 78 3.89 -4.81 9.34
CA ILE A 78 2.86 -4.30 8.44
C ILE A 78 1.84 -3.46 9.22
N ASP A 79 1.35 -3.99 10.35
CA ASP A 79 0.38 -3.30 11.20
C ASP A 79 0.97 -2.01 11.79
N ALA A 80 2.22 -2.05 12.26
CA ALA A 80 2.91 -0.87 12.78
C ALA A 80 3.07 0.22 11.72
N ARG A 81 3.42 -0.14 10.47
CA ARG A 81 3.50 0.81 9.36
C ARG A 81 2.14 1.41 9.03
N ALA A 82 1.09 0.60 9.01
CA ALA A 82 -0.25 1.10 8.76
C ALA A 82 -0.70 2.10 9.83
N ARG A 83 -0.39 1.84 11.11
CA ARG A 83 -0.64 2.78 12.21
C ARG A 83 0.18 4.04 12.11
N HIS A 84 1.46 3.93 11.74
CA HIS A 84 2.32 5.11 11.57
C HIS A 84 1.77 6.04 10.49
N PHE A 85 1.36 5.50 9.34
CA PHE A 85 0.71 6.31 8.31
C PHE A 85 -0.66 6.83 8.72
N GLY A 86 -1.43 6.06 9.49
CA GLY A 86 -2.70 6.51 10.06
C GLY A 86 -2.52 7.73 10.94
N PHE A 87 -1.52 7.69 11.83
CA PHE A 87 -1.15 8.82 12.69
C PHE A 87 -0.85 10.10 11.90
N LEU A 88 -0.21 10.01 10.73
CA LEU A 88 0.10 11.18 9.90
C LEU A 88 -1.14 11.93 9.38
N ILE A 89 -2.30 11.26 9.32
CA ILE A 89 -3.56 11.83 8.81
C ILE A 89 -4.71 11.75 9.84
N GLY A 90 -4.42 11.41 11.09
CA GLY A 90 -5.42 11.40 12.17
C GLY A 90 -6.38 10.21 12.15
N VAL A 91 -6.00 9.06 11.58
CA VAL A 91 -6.82 7.84 11.53
C VAL A 91 -6.08 6.64 12.14
N GLU A 92 -6.78 5.52 12.41
CA GLU A 92 -6.15 4.36 13.05
C GLU A 92 -5.18 3.63 12.13
N PHE A 93 -5.54 3.43 10.85
CA PHE A 93 -4.71 2.75 9.87
C PHE A 93 -4.76 3.45 8.51
N ALA A 94 -3.59 3.63 7.89
CA ALA A 94 -3.51 4.14 6.53
C ALA A 94 -2.44 3.43 5.69
N GLU A 95 -2.57 3.52 4.36
CA GLU A 95 -1.56 3.07 3.41
C GLU A 95 -0.91 4.25 2.69
N GLY A 96 0.42 4.25 2.67
CA GLY A 96 1.22 5.24 1.97
C GLY A 96 1.57 4.80 0.55
N PHE A 97 1.42 5.72 -0.39
CA PHE A 97 1.69 5.51 -1.81
C PHE A 97 2.66 6.55 -2.34
N VAL A 98 3.50 6.13 -3.28
CA VAL A 98 4.43 7.01 -3.99
C VAL A 98 3.94 7.18 -5.43
N SER A 99 3.97 8.41 -5.93
CA SER A 99 3.72 8.69 -7.35
C SER A 99 4.66 9.77 -7.87
N GLU A 100 5.07 9.64 -9.12
CA GLU A 100 5.85 10.68 -9.82
C GLU A 100 5.02 11.93 -10.09
N ARG A 101 3.69 11.80 -10.16
CA ARG A 101 2.77 12.92 -10.34
C ARG A 101 1.97 13.10 -9.06
N PRO A 102 1.86 14.33 -8.53
CA PRO A 102 1.03 14.57 -7.36
C PRO A 102 -0.44 14.26 -7.68
N PRO A 103 -1.23 13.78 -6.70
CA PRO A 103 -2.67 13.65 -6.88
C PRO A 103 -3.31 15.01 -7.11
N ARG A 104 -4.42 15.03 -7.85
CA ARG A 104 -5.28 16.21 -7.93
C ARG A 104 -6.06 16.34 -6.62
N ILE A 105 -5.96 17.49 -5.97
CA ILE A 105 -6.72 17.84 -4.77
C ILE A 105 -7.66 18.98 -5.16
N ASP A 106 -8.96 18.71 -5.16
CA ASP A 106 -9.99 19.70 -5.55
C ASP A 106 -10.34 20.66 -4.41
N ASP A 107 -10.14 20.24 -3.16
CA ASP A 107 -10.36 21.03 -1.95
C ASP A 107 -9.14 20.88 -1.03
N ILE A 108 -8.51 22.00 -0.67
CA ILE A 108 -7.30 22.01 0.15
C ILE A 108 -7.57 21.88 1.66
N VAL A 109 -8.82 22.02 2.09
CA VAL A 109 -9.24 21.94 3.49
C VAL A 109 -9.79 20.56 3.80
N ALA A 110 -10.61 19.99 2.91
CA ALA A 110 -11.29 18.71 3.14
C ALA A 110 -10.34 17.56 3.60
N PRO A 111 -9.11 17.41 3.08
CA PRO A 111 -8.19 16.35 3.53
C PRO A 111 -7.70 16.47 4.97
N PHE A 112 -7.89 17.63 5.62
CA PHE A 112 -7.45 17.90 6.98
C PHE A 112 -8.61 17.98 7.99
N GLU A 113 -9.85 17.80 7.54
CA GLU A 113 -11.01 17.76 8.44
C GLU A 113 -10.93 16.56 9.39
N GLY A 114 -11.27 16.77 10.67
CA GLY A 114 -11.24 15.72 11.69
C GLY A 114 -9.86 15.43 12.27
N PHE A 115 -8.80 16.09 11.80
CA PHE A 115 -7.50 16.08 12.46
C PHE A 115 -7.61 16.87 13.77
N GLU A 116 -7.62 16.21 14.93
CA GLU A 116 -7.70 16.91 16.22
C GLU A 116 -6.52 17.89 16.37
N PRO A 117 -6.78 19.17 16.70
CA PRO A 117 -5.71 20.11 17.01
C PRO A 117 -5.12 19.75 18.39
N GLY A 118 -4.00 19.03 18.40
CA GLY A 118 -3.41 18.53 19.64
C GLY A 118 -2.09 17.76 19.52
N PHE A 119 -1.67 17.46 18.29
CA PHE A 119 -0.26 17.24 17.94
C PHE A 119 0.26 18.44 17.14
#